data_AF-A0A543CN38-F1
#
_entry.id   AF-A0A543CN38-F1
#
_cell.length_a   1.000
_cell.length_b   1.000
_cell.length_c   1.000
_cell.angle_alpha   90.00
_cell.angle_beta   90.00
_cell.angle_gamma   90.00
#
_symmetry.space_group_name_H-M   'P 1'
#
loop_
_entity.id
_entity.type
_entity.pdbx_description
1 polymer ?
#
loop_
_entity_poly.entity_id
_entity_poly.type
_entity_poly.pdbx_seq_one_letter_code
_entity_poly.pdbx_strand_id
1 'polypeptide(L)'
;MPNKPELDNGFPALRPALDGLYATFDTSVESEKQRSSCVDVRLPRPPGEVDFDSIMAKVRAFREVGQHKCILPRVLELFAEEVDRSVDYAWNTMNAIGVRWRDWPHDEQAAIQVFMRAWWRSTLSTFPRRLDVLELLSIVGVMRIDVRPYLSYWASRRDVPAVRHLAWLVMDFTVHSAANDRWYEMLDSWIDGIEPRRMLEDSLSVGPDAEVALEFSAARDVLRSWGESS
;
A
#
# COMPACT_ATOMS: atom_id res chain seq x y z
N MET A 1 -10.58 -19.87 -16.62
CA MET A 1 -9.96 -19.05 -15.57
C MET A 1 -8.57 -19.61 -15.35
N PRO A 2 -7.49 -18.84 -15.58
CA PRO A 2 -6.15 -19.35 -15.29
C PRO A 2 -5.98 -19.46 -13.77
N ASN A 3 -5.37 -20.56 -13.32
CA ASN A 3 -5.03 -20.78 -11.92
C ASN A 3 -4.15 -19.63 -11.42
N LYS A 4 -4.59 -18.99 -10.33
CA LYS A 4 -3.86 -17.93 -9.64
C LYS A 4 -2.64 -18.59 -8.96
N PRO A 5 -1.39 -18.24 -9.32
CA PRO A 5 -0.23 -18.83 -8.67
C PRO A 5 -0.24 -18.47 -7.18
N GLU A 6 0.14 -19.42 -6.33
CA GLU A 6 0.50 -19.14 -4.94
C GLU A 6 1.63 -18.11 -4.96
N LEU A 7 1.29 -16.88 -4.58
CA LEU A 7 2.25 -15.80 -4.44
C LEU A 7 3.17 -16.18 -3.27
N ASP A 8 4.46 -16.39 -3.55
CA ASP A 8 5.49 -16.39 -2.52
C ASP A 8 5.58 -14.94 -2.01
N ASN A 9 4.76 -14.66 -1.02
CA ASN A 9 4.47 -13.31 -0.56
C ASN A 9 5.76 -12.73 0.01
N GLY A 10 6.23 -11.57 -0.49
CA GLY A 10 7.34 -10.78 0.07
C GLY A 10 7.22 -10.36 1.56
N PHE A 11 6.31 -11.00 2.30
CA PHE A 11 6.03 -10.89 3.71
C PHE A 11 7.25 -11.09 4.64
N PRO A 12 8.25 -11.95 4.36
CA PRO A 12 9.46 -12.01 5.18
C PRO A 12 10.18 -10.66 5.30
N ALA A 13 10.16 -9.83 4.25
CA ALA A 13 10.78 -8.50 4.27
C ALA A 13 9.98 -7.47 5.09
N LEU A 14 8.69 -7.71 5.34
CA LEU A 14 7.82 -6.85 6.13
C LEU A 14 7.87 -7.14 7.63
N ARG A 15 8.35 -8.33 8.02
CA ARG A 15 8.33 -8.79 9.41
C ARG A 15 8.98 -7.81 10.39
N PRO A 16 10.18 -7.25 10.15
CA PRO A 16 10.80 -6.34 11.12
C PRO A 16 9.99 -5.05 11.33
N ALA A 17 9.35 -4.53 10.28
CA ALA A 17 8.52 -3.33 10.38
C ALA A 17 7.19 -3.62 11.09
N LEU A 18 6.61 -4.80 10.88
CA LEU A 18 5.46 -5.28 11.64
C LEU A 18 5.79 -5.48 13.11
N ASP A 19 6.90 -6.13 13.44
CA ASP A 19 7.32 -6.37 14.82
C ASP A 19 7.55 -5.04 15.55
N GLY A 20 8.20 -4.07 14.89
CA GLY A 20 8.35 -2.72 15.41
C GLY A 20 7.02 -2.01 15.64
N LEU A 21 6.07 -2.13 14.70
CA LEU A 21 4.73 -1.59 14.82
C LEU A 21 4.00 -2.20 16.04
N TYR A 22 3.99 -3.52 16.17
CA TYR A 22 3.38 -4.19 17.32
C TYR A 22 4.01 -3.77 18.64
N ALA A 23 5.35 -3.74 18.72
CA ALA A 23 6.07 -3.35 19.93
C ALA A 23 5.69 -1.93 20.39
N THR A 24 5.65 -0.96 19.46
CA THR A 24 5.25 0.42 19.78
C THR A 24 3.82 0.48 20.30
N PHE A 25 2.88 -0.18 19.64
CA PHE A 25 1.47 -0.10 20.01
C PHE A 25 1.12 -0.88 21.27
N ASP A 26 1.82 -1.97 21.57
CA ASP A 26 1.66 -2.72 22.83
C ASP A 26 2.14 -1.90 24.04
N THR A 27 3.20 -1.09 23.88
CA THR A 27 3.68 -0.18 24.94
C THR A 27 2.82 1.07 25.10
N SER A 28 2.03 1.43 24.09
CA SER A 28 1.24 2.67 24.02
C SER A 28 -0.13 2.56 24.71
N VAL A 29 -0.47 1.40 25.28
CA VAL A 29 -1.73 1.20 26.01
C VAL A 29 -1.57 1.73 27.45
N GLU A 30 -1.90 3.00 27.63
CA GLU A 30 -1.60 3.81 28.82
C GLU A 30 -2.45 3.46 30.07
N SER A 31 -3.66 2.90 29.90
CA SER A 31 -4.55 2.59 31.03
C SER A 31 -5.01 1.13 31.06
N GLU A 32 -5.29 0.62 32.25
CA GLU A 32 -5.87 -0.72 32.46
C GLU A 32 -7.25 -0.87 31.81
N LYS A 33 -8.01 0.22 31.75
CA LYS A 33 -9.27 0.32 30.99
C LYS A 33 -9.07 0.17 29.49
N GLN A 34 -8.04 0.81 28.92
CA GLN A 34 -7.69 0.61 27.51
C GLN A 34 -7.18 -0.82 27.28
N ARG A 35 -6.33 -1.37 28.16
CA ARG A 35 -5.86 -2.77 28.04
C ARG A 35 -7.02 -3.75 27.97
N SER A 36 -7.99 -3.62 28.89
CA SER A 36 -9.20 -4.44 28.89
C SER A 36 -10.00 -4.29 27.58
N SER A 37 -10.21 -3.05 27.12
CA SER A 37 -10.87 -2.80 25.82
C SER A 37 -10.09 -3.34 24.62
N CYS A 38 -8.77 -3.50 24.71
CA CYS A 38 -7.95 -4.01 23.61
C CYS A 38 -7.96 -5.54 23.52
N VAL A 39 -8.19 -6.24 24.64
CA VAL A 39 -8.37 -7.70 24.64
C VAL A 39 -9.61 -8.09 23.83
N ASP A 40 -10.72 -7.38 24.01
CA ASP A 40 -11.98 -7.65 23.30
C ASP A 40 -11.93 -7.35 21.79
N VAL A 41 -10.92 -6.59 21.37
CA VAL A 41 -10.77 -6.06 20.00
C VAL A 41 -9.65 -6.74 19.22
N ARG A 42 -8.73 -7.45 19.88
CA ARG A 42 -7.65 -8.20 19.21
C ARG A 42 -8.23 -9.25 18.26
N LEU A 43 -7.82 -9.19 17.00
CA LEU A 43 -8.26 -10.12 15.97
C LEU A 43 -7.47 -11.43 16.07
N PRO A 44 -8.11 -12.59 15.84
CA PRO A 44 -7.46 -13.88 15.99
C PRO A 44 -6.29 -14.07 15.01
N ARG A 45 -5.35 -14.92 15.43
CA ARG A 45 -4.36 -15.58 14.56
C ARG A 45 -4.67 -17.09 14.61
N PRO A 46 -4.63 -17.80 13.47
CA PRO A 46 -4.07 -17.42 12.15
C PRO A 46 -5.04 -16.69 11.20
N PRO A 47 -4.55 -16.11 10.07
CA PRO A 47 -5.33 -15.24 9.18
C PRO A 47 -6.56 -15.88 8.51
N GLY A 48 -6.58 -17.20 8.36
CA GLY A 48 -7.69 -17.93 7.70
C GLY A 48 -9.00 -17.98 8.49
N GLU A 49 -9.00 -17.57 9.76
CA GLU A 49 -10.21 -17.52 10.62
C GLU A 49 -10.79 -16.10 10.73
N VAL A 50 -10.32 -15.18 9.91
CA VAL A 50 -10.65 -13.77 10.02
C VAL A 50 -11.86 -13.42 9.17
N ASP A 51 -13.00 -13.16 9.83
CA ASP A 51 -14.17 -12.53 9.21
C ASP A 51 -13.92 -11.03 9.04
N PHE A 52 -13.58 -10.60 7.81
CA PHE A 52 -13.35 -9.19 7.49
C PHE A 52 -14.59 -8.32 7.66
N ASP A 53 -15.79 -8.85 7.42
CA ASP A 53 -17.02 -8.07 7.62
C ASP A 53 -17.20 -7.76 9.11
N SER A 54 -16.87 -8.71 9.99
CA SER A 54 -16.81 -8.52 11.44
C SER A 54 -15.70 -7.54 11.86
N ILE A 55 -14.50 -7.61 11.27
CA ILE A 55 -13.44 -6.60 11.49
C ILE A 55 -13.96 -5.22 11.14
N MET A 56 -14.55 -5.08 9.95
CA MET A 56 -15.00 -3.80 9.44
C MET A 56 -16.18 -3.25 10.21
N ALA A 57 -17.07 -4.11 10.71
CA ALA A 57 -18.09 -3.72 11.67
C ALA A 57 -17.46 -3.17 12.95
N LYS A 58 -16.41 -3.82 13.49
CA LYS A 58 -15.66 -3.33 14.67
C LYS A 58 -14.96 -1.99 14.38
N VAL A 59 -14.20 -1.88 13.29
CA VAL A 59 -13.53 -0.65 12.85
C VAL A 59 -14.51 0.51 12.75
N ARG A 60 -15.68 0.29 12.13
CA ARG A 60 -16.72 1.32 12.00
C ARG A 60 -17.43 1.64 13.32
N ALA A 61 -17.53 0.67 14.23
CA ALA A 61 -18.18 0.84 15.52
C ALA A 61 -17.29 1.56 16.56
N PHE A 62 -15.99 1.69 16.32
CA PHE A 62 -15.09 2.34 17.27
C PHE A 62 -15.39 3.83 17.40
N ARG A 63 -15.83 4.22 18.60
CA ARG A 63 -16.03 5.63 18.97
C ARG A 63 -14.86 6.22 19.74
N GLU A 64 -14.05 5.38 20.40
CA GLU A 64 -12.92 5.81 21.23
C GLU A 64 -11.57 5.69 20.50
N VAL A 65 -10.65 6.63 20.75
CA VAL A 65 -9.30 6.65 20.13
C VAL A 65 -8.51 5.39 20.48
N GLY A 66 -8.62 4.91 21.74
CA GLY A 66 -7.84 3.77 22.22
C GLY A 66 -8.12 2.46 21.49
N GLN A 67 -9.33 2.26 20.99
CA GLN A 67 -9.71 1.04 20.28
C GLN A 67 -9.05 0.94 18.89
N HIS A 68 -8.84 2.09 18.22
CA HIS A 68 -8.15 2.16 16.94
C HIS A 68 -6.67 1.78 17.07
N LYS A 69 -5.99 2.24 18.14
CA LYS A 69 -4.58 1.92 18.40
C LYS A 69 -4.35 0.40 18.54
N CYS A 70 -5.29 -0.29 19.17
CA CYS A 70 -5.13 -1.72 19.45
C CYS A 70 -5.42 -2.63 18.27
N ILE A 71 -6.23 -2.19 17.32
CA ILE A 71 -6.55 -2.99 16.13
C ILE A 71 -5.64 -2.68 14.94
N LEU A 72 -5.05 -1.48 14.90
CA LEU A 72 -4.32 -0.97 13.74
C LEU A 72 -3.17 -1.90 13.31
N PRO A 73 -2.26 -2.36 14.20
CA PRO A 73 -1.17 -3.24 13.77
C PRO A 73 -1.67 -4.51 13.07
N ARG A 74 -2.78 -5.08 13.53
CA ARG A 74 -3.35 -6.31 12.97
C ARG A 74 -4.10 -6.08 11.67
N VAL A 75 -4.80 -4.95 11.55
CA VAL A 75 -5.44 -4.54 10.30
C VAL A 75 -4.38 -4.31 9.21
N LEU A 76 -3.29 -3.60 9.55
CA LEU A 76 -2.18 -3.37 8.64
C LEU A 76 -1.45 -4.67 8.26
N GLU A 77 -1.24 -5.58 9.21
CA GLU A 77 -0.72 -6.93 8.95
C GLU A 77 -1.59 -7.67 7.93
N LEU A 78 -2.91 -7.70 8.15
CA LEU A 78 -3.86 -8.39 7.27
C LEU A 78 -3.91 -7.83 5.85
N PHE A 79 -3.83 -6.50 5.70
CA PHE A 79 -3.76 -5.89 4.37
C PHE A 79 -2.44 -6.20 3.66
N ALA A 80 -1.32 -6.18 4.39
CA ALA A 80 0.00 -6.48 3.82
C ALA A 80 0.17 -7.97 3.45
N GLU A 81 -0.49 -8.87 4.19
CA GLU A 81 -0.60 -10.30 3.86
C GLU A 81 -1.55 -10.55 2.68
N GLU A 82 -2.30 -9.55 2.22
CA GLU A 82 -3.29 -9.65 1.13
C GLU A 82 -4.30 -10.79 1.33
N VAL A 83 -4.69 -10.99 2.59
CA VAL A 83 -5.62 -12.05 3.00
C VAL A 83 -6.99 -11.76 2.39
N ASP A 84 -7.40 -12.59 1.43
CA ASP A 84 -8.68 -12.53 0.73
C ASP A 84 -9.24 -11.10 0.49
N ARG A 85 -10.51 -10.83 0.83
CA ARG A 85 -11.22 -9.55 0.62
C ARG A 85 -10.67 -8.34 1.39
N SER A 86 -9.53 -8.47 2.06
CA SER A 86 -8.92 -7.40 2.85
C SER A 86 -8.62 -6.14 2.03
N VAL A 87 -8.19 -6.32 0.78
CA VAL A 87 -7.95 -5.25 -0.21
C VAL A 87 -9.19 -4.40 -0.47
N ASP A 88 -10.36 -5.02 -0.63
CA ASP A 88 -11.66 -4.33 -0.86
C ASP A 88 -11.99 -3.31 0.25
N TYR A 89 -11.45 -3.55 1.46
CA TYR A 89 -11.72 -2.75 2.64
C TYR A 89 -10.57 -1.83 3.05
N ALA A 90 -9.39 -1.96 2.43
CA ALA A 90 -8.18 -1.27 2.86
C ALA A 90 -8.37 0.25 2.83
N TRP A 91 -8.86 0.80 1.73
CA TRP A 91 -9.10 2.24 1.61
C TRP A 91 -10.05 2.78 2.69
N ASN A 92 -11.22 2.15 2.86
CA ASN A 92 -12.25 2.60 3.81
C ASN A 92 -11.74 2.55 5.26
N THR A 93 -10.99 1.50 5.58
CA THR A 93 -10.37 1.31 6.90
C THR A 93 -9.32 2.38 7.18
N MET A 94 -8.41 2.56 6.23
CA MET A 94 -7.30 3.50 6.38
C MET A 94 -7.77 4.95 6.34
N ASN A 95 -8.85 5.26 5.62
CA ASN A 95 -9.50 6.55 5.70
C ASN A 95 -10.13 6.79 7.09
N ALA A 96 -10.85 5.81 7.66
CA ALA A 96 -11.44 5.92 8.99
C ALA A 96 -10.38 6.13 10.09
N ILE A 97 -9.26 5.42 10.01
CA ILE A 97 -8.12 5.55 10.94
C ILE A 97 -7.33 6.84 10.66
N GLY A 98 -7.18 7.20 9.38
CA GLY A 98 -6.43 8.33 8.86
C GLY A 98 -6.81 9.68 9.46
N VAL A 99 -8.06 9.81 9.92
CA VAL A 99 -8.59 11.03 10.54
C VAL A 99 -7.94 11.36 11.89
N ARG A 100 -7.39 10.38 12.63
CA ARG A 100 -7.02 10.58 14.06
C ARG A 100 -5.59 10.22 14.43
N TRP A 101 -4.88 9.46 13.60
CA TRP A 101 -3.53 8.98 13.95
C TRP A 101 -2.47 10.09 14.06
N ARG A 102 -2.71 11.24 13.42
CA ARG A 102 -1.84 12.43 13.47
C ARG A 102 -1.75 13.07 14.86
N ASP A 103 -2.73 12.82 15.72
CA ASP A 103 -2.77 13.34 17.09
C ASP A 103 -2.11 12.38 18.09
N TRP A 104 -1.62 11.23 17.62
CA TRP A 104 -0.99 10.23 18.48
C TRP A 104 0.45 10.60 18.82
N PRO A 105 1.05 10.00 19.88
CA PRO A 105 2.47 10.16 20.19
C PRO A 105 3.38 9.97 18.97
N HIS A 106 4.48 10.72 18.96
CA HIS A 106 5.43 10.72 17.84
C HIS A 106 5.93 9.32 17.47
N ASP A 107 6.20 8.48 18.45
CA ASP A 107 6.72 7.13 18.22
C ASP A 107 5.70 6.23 17.50
N GLU A 108 4.41 6.36 17.84
CA GLU A 108 3.32 5.67 17.14
C GLU A 108 3.21 6.12 15.69
N GLN A 109 3.29 7.43 15.45
CA GLN A 109 3.29 7.98 14.09
C GLN A 109 4.50 7.50 13.28
N ALA A 110 5.68 7.48 13.90
CA ALA A 110 6.90 7.01 13.28
C ALA A 110 6.81 5.52 12.92
N ALA A 111 6.26 4.68 13.80
CA ALA A 111 6.06 3.26 13.56
C ALA A 111 5.13 3.01 12.35
N ILE A 112 4.01 3.73 12.26
CA ILE A 112 3.11 3.68 11.10
C ILE A 112 3.85 4.04 9.81
N GLN A 113 4.61 5.14 9.82
CA GLN A 113 5.34 5.57 8.62
C GLN A 113 6.45 4.59 8.21
N VAL A 114 7.14 3.98 9.18
CA VAL A 114 8.14 2.92 8.92
C VAL A 114 7.47 1.73 8.26
N PHE A 115 6.32 1.29 8.80
CA PHE A 115 5.54 0.21 8.23
C PHE A 115 5.07 0.52 6.80
N MET A 116 4.47 1.69 6.56
CA MET A 116 3.99 2.07 5.22
C MET A 116 5.12 2.08 4.18
N ARG A 117 6.31 2.57 4.54
CA ARG A 117 7.48 2.52 3.66
C ARG A 117 7.96 1.09 3.41
N ALA A 118 7.95 0.23 4.43
CA ALA A 118 8.30 -1.18 4.26
C ALA A 118 7.31 -1.89 3.33
N TRP A 119 6.02 -1.65 3.53
CA TRP A 119 4.94 -2.19 2.68
C TRP A 119 5.14 -1.79 1.22
N TRP A 120 5.35 -0.51 0.94
CA TRP A 120 5.66 -0.03 -0.41
C TRP A 120 6.86 -0.73 -1.05
N ARG A 121 7.95 -0.90 -0.29
CA ARG A 121 9.14 -1.60 -0.78
C ARG A 121 8.86 -3.06 -1.12
N SER A 122 8.10 -3.75 -0.28
CA SER A 122 7.68 -5.13 -0.54
C SER A 122 6.78 -5.21 -1.77
N THR A 123 5.83 -4.29 -1.92
CA THR A 123 4.94 -4.24 -3.10
C THR A 123 5.76 -4.09 -4.37
N LEU A 124 6.72 -3.15 -4.42
CA LEU A 124 7.56 -2.94 -5.60
C LEU A 124 8.52 -4.10 -5.91
N SER A 125 8.83 -4.96 -4.92
CA SER A 125 9.77 -6.07 -5.09
C SER A 125 9.10 -7.36 -5.56
N THR A 126 7.78 -7.38 -5.71
CA THR A 126 7.03 -8.59 -6.10
C THR A 126 5.90 -8.20 -7.04
N PHE A 127 5.77 -8.92 -8.15
CA PHE A 127 4.71 -8.70 -9.14
C PHE A 127 4.19 -10.06 -9.65
N PRO A 128 2.87 -10.24 -9.83
CA PRO A 128 1.79 -9.31 -9.48
C PRO A 128 1.53 -9.25 -7.96
N ARG A 129 0.78 -8.24 -7.53
CA ARG A 129 0.24 -8.11 -6.17
C ARG A 129 -1.28 -8.02 -6.24
N ARG A 130 -1.99 -8.43 -5.19
CA ARG A 130 -3.44 -8.21 -5.10
C ARG A 130 -3.76 -6.76 -4.75
N LEU A 131 -2.96 -6.16 -3.86
CA LEU A 131 -3.03 -4.74 -3.57
C LEU A 131 -2.04 -4.03 -4.50
N ASP A 132 -2.56 -3.34 -5.51
CA ASP A 132 -1.72 -2.72 -6.52
C ASP A 132 -1.07 -1.42 -6.03
N VAL A 133 -0.17 -0.88 -6.86
CA VAL A 133 0.58 0.34 -6.52
C VAL A 133 -0.31 1.59 -6.44
N LEU A 134 -1.40 1.66 -7.21
CA LEU A 134 -2.35 2.77 -7.17
C LEU A 134 -3.15 2.73 -5.88
N GLU A 135 -3.64 1.56 -5.49
CA GLU A 135 -4.35 1.32 -4.23
C GLU A 135 -3.46 1.66 -3.02
N LEU A 136 -2.19 1.24 -3.03
CA LEU A 136 -1.28 1.55 -1.92
C LEU A 136 -0.95 3.04 -1.83
N LEU A 137 -0.74 3.72 -2.96
CA LEU A 137 -0.54 5.17 -2.99
C LEU A 137 -1.80 5.93 -2.54
N SER A 138 -2.99 5.44 -2.89
CA SER A 138 -4.26 5.95 -2.40
C SER A 138 -4.37 5.82 -0.88
N ILE A 139 -3.99 4.66 -0.31
CA ILE A 139 -3.90 4.46 1.15
C ILE A 139 -2.96 5.48 1.79
N VAL A 140 -1.75 5.65 1.25
CA VAL A 140 -0.78 6.66 1.72
C VAL A 140 -1.41 8.06 1.69
N GLY A 141 -2.09 8.40 0.60
CA GLY A 141 -2.79 9.67 0.38
C GLY A 141 -3.91 9.93 1.38
N VAL A 142 -4.80 8.97 1.65
CA VAL A 142 -5.89 9.12 2.63
C VAL A 142 -5.41 9.17 4.07
N MET A 143 -4.29 8.49 4.37
CA MET A 143 -3.57 8.68 5.64
C MET A 143 -2.88 10.04 5.74
N ARG A 144 -3.01 10.88 4.71
CA ARG A 144 -2.39 12.21 4.54
C ARG A 144 -0.87 12.17 4.48
N ILE A 145 -0.26 10.99 4.37
CA ILE A 145 1.18 10.83 4.27
C ILE A 145 1.64 11.40 2.92
N ASP A 146 2.77 12.10 2.90
CA ASP A 146 3.34 12.63 1.66
C ASP A 146 3.73 11.47 0.72
N VAL A 147 3.19 11.47 -0.49
CA VAL A 147 3.45 10.42 -1.51
C VAL A 147 4.79 10.62 -2.22
N ARG A 148 5.37 11.83 -2.20
CA ARG A 148 6.61 12.14 -2.95
C ARG A 148 7.79 11.21 -2.61
N PRO A 149 8.06 10.84 -1.34
CA PRO A 149 9.10 9.88 -1.01
C PRO A 149 8.85 8.47 -1.58
N TYR A 150 7.58 8.07 -1.74
CA TYR A 150 7.21 6.76 -2.31
C TYR A 150 7.48 6.74 -3.82
N LEU A 151 7.06 7.80 -4.52
CA LEU A 151 7.31 8.00 -5.95
C LEU A 151 8.81 8.13 -6.25
N SER A 152 9.55 8.89 -5.42
CA SER A 152 11.01 9.01 -5.55
C SER A 152 11.73 7.68 -5.33
N TYR A 153 11.30 6.88 -4.35
CA TYR A 153 11.83 5.54 -4.16
C TYR A 153 11.54 4.65 -5.37
N TRP A 154 10.32 4.69 -5.90
CA TRP A 154 9.95 3.91 -7.08
C TRP A 154 10.76 4.30 -8.31
N ALA A 155 10.93 5.60 -8.55
CA ALA A 155 11.78 6.14 -9.60
C ALA A 155 13.25 5.72 -9.50
N SER A 156 13.73 5.32 -8.31
CA SER A 156 15.09 4.80 -8.14
C SER A 156 15.23 3.31 -8.45
N ARG A 157 14.11 2.58 -8.64
CA ARG A 157 14.10 1.15 -8.94
C ARG A 157 14.33 0.90 -10.43
N ARG A 158 15.01 -0.21 -10.72
CA ARG A 158 15.33 -0.67 -12.09
C ARG A 158 15.08 -2.17 -12.29
N ASP A 159 14.59 -2.85 -11.26
CA ASP A 159 14.26 -4.26 -11.31
C ASP A 159 12.92 -4.50 -12.00
N VAL A 160 12.79 -5.68 -12.62
CA VAL A 160 11.63 -6.06 -13.42
C VAL A 160 10.30 -5.92 -12.67
N PRO A 161 10.12 -6.38 -11.41
CA PRO A 161 8.86 -6.23 -10.71
C PRO A 161 8.39 -4.77 -10.58
N ALA A 162 9.29 -3.86 -10.21
CA ALA A 162 8.98 -2.45 -10.05
C ALA A 162 8.56 -1.79 -11.38
N VAL A 163 9.16 -2.20 -12.49
CA VAL A 163 8.86 -1.65 -13.82
C VAL A 163 7.59 -2.27 -14.40
N ARG A 164 7.28 -3.54 -14.08
CA ARG A 164 5.98 -4.16 -14.39
C ARG A 164 4.82 -3.50 -13.68
N HIS A 165 4.99 -3.09 -12.42
CA HIS A 165 4.00 -2.25 -11.74
C HIS A 165 3.75 -0.93 -12.47
N LEU A 166 4.79 -0.33 -13.05
CA LEU A 166 4.65 0.93 -13.80
C LEU A 166 3.93 0.69 -15.12
N ALA A 167 4.30 -0.38 -15.84
CA ALA A 167 3.63 -0.75 -17.08
C ALA A 167 2.15 -1.05 -16.85
N TRP A 168 1.82 -1.81 -15.80
CA TRP A 168 0.45 -2.05 -15.38
C TRP A 168 -0.27 -0.73 -15.06
N LEU A 169 0.34 0.12 -14.23
CA LEU A 169 -0.24 1.40 -13.84
C LEU A 169 -0.60 2.21 -15.07
N VAL A 170 0.35 2.48 -15.98
CA VAL A 170 0.10 3.29 -17.19
C VAL A 170 -1.02 2.74 -18.05
N MET A 171 -1.09 1.41 -18.20
CA MET A 171 -2.11 0.77 -19.02
C MET A 171 -3.51 0.84 -18.37
N ASP A 172 -3.58 0.83 -17.04
CA ASP A 172 -4.84 0.84 -16.28
C ASP A 172 -5.25 2.24 -15.75
N PHE A 173 -4.31 3.20 -15.77
CA PHE A 173 -4.43 4.55 -15.15
C PHE A 173 -5.61 5.38 -15.70
N THR A 174 -6.13 4.99 -16.87
CA THR A 174 -7.16 5.74 -17.59
C THR A 174 -8.55 5.73 -16.92
N VAL A 175 -8.75 4.95 -15.85
CA VAL A 175 -10.08 4.78 -15.24
C VAL A 175 -10.02 4.90 -13.71
N HIS A 176 -9.86 6.09 -13.09
CA HIS A 176 -10.33 6.28 -11.70
C HIS A 176 -10.67 7.75 -11.33
N SER A 177 -11.72 7.89 -10.54
CA SER A 177 -12.46 9.12 -10.17
C SER A 177 -11.85 9.96 -9.04
N ALA A 178 -10.53 9.89 -8.83
CA ALA A 178 -9.83 10.59 -7.75
C ALA A 178 -9.21 11.95 -8.16
N ALA A 179 -9.59 12.48 -9.33
CA ALA A 179 -8.96 13.63 -10.00
C ALA A 179 -8.85 14.94 -9.18
N ASN A 180 -9.50 15.05 -8.01
CA ASN A 180 -9.46 16.25 -7.16
C ASN A 180 -8.65 16.08 -5.86
N ASP A 181 -7.99 14.93 -5.65
CA ASP A 181 -7.14 14.72 -4.48
C ASP A 181 -5.68 15.08 -4.78
N ARG A 182 -5.05 15.87 -3.88
CA ARG A 182 -3.65 16.32 -4.02
C ARG A 182 -2.64 15.18 -4.25
N TRP A 183 -2.87 14.00 -3.67
CA TRP A 183 -1.98 12.86 -3.86
C TRP A 183 -2.06 12.31 -5.29
N TYR A 184 -3.25 12.40 -5.92
CA TYR A 184 -3.49 11.99 -7.29
C TYR A 184 -2.83 12.97 -8.26
N GLU A 185 -2.96 14.28 -8.04
CA GLU A 185 -2.24 15.31 -8.83
C GLU A 185 -0.72 15.09 -8.79
N MET A 186 -0.18 14.69 -7.64
CA MET A 186 1.25 14.38 -7.51
C MET A 186 1.65 13.12 -8.28
N LEU A 187 0.79 12.10 -8.31
CA LEU A 187 1.00 10.88 -9.09
C LEU A 187 0.92 11.18 -10.58
N ASP A 188 -0.12 11.87 -11.02
CA ASP A 188 -0.35 12.31 -12.40
C ASP A 188 0.86 13.11 -12.93
N SER A 189 1.27 14.15 -12.19
CA SER A 189 2.45 14.93 -12.52
C SER A 189 3.76 14.10 -12.53
N TRP A 190 3.86 13.05 -11.71
CA TRP A 190 5.01 12.16 -11.73
C TRP A 190 5.01 11.24 -12.94
N ILE A 191 3.84 10.70 -13.32
CA ILE A 191 3.68 9.83 -14.51
C ILE A 191 4.03 10.60 -15.78
N ASP A 192 3.61 11.86 -15.88
CA ASP A 192 3.96 12.77 -16.98
C ASP A 192 5.44 13.18 -16.97
N GLY A 193 6.15 12.92 -15.87
CA GLY A 193 7.55 13.23 -15.70
C GLY A 193 8.48 12.39 -16.59
N ILE A 194 9.78 12.70 -16.50
CA ILE A 194 10.82 11.97 -17.25
C ILE A 194 11.17 10.61 -16.64
N GLU A 195 10.98 10.44 -15.33
CA GLU A 195 11.42 9.24 -14.61
C GLU A 195 10.67 7.96 -15.03
N PRO A 196 9.34 7.93 -15.14
CA PRO A 196 8.62 6.75 -15.65
C PRO A 196 9.08 6.32 -17.05
N ARG A 197 9.30 7.29 -17.94
CA ARG A 197 9.81 7.03 -19.29
C ARG A 197 11.20 6.40 -19.24
N ARG A 198 12.12 6.97 -18.45
CA ARG A 198 13.46 6.40 -18.23
C ARG A 198 13.41 4.99 -17.66
N MET A 199 12.55 4.72 -16.69
CA MET A 199 12.42 3.38 -16.12
C MET A 199 12.07 2.33 -17.18
N LEU A 200 11.12 2.62 -18.07
CA LEU A 200 10.74 1.71 -19.16
C LEU A 200 11.86 1.58 -20.20
N GLU A 201 12.48 2.70 -20.60
CA GLU A 201 13.55 2.73 -21.61
C GLU A 201 14.83 2.03 -21.14
N ASP A 202 15.28 2.30 -19.91
CA ASP A 202 16.43 1.65 -19.29
C ASP A 202 16.19 0.13 -19.22
N SER A 203 14.98 -0.28 -18.81
CA SER A 203 14.65 -1.71 -18.65
C SER A 203 14.59 -2.44 -19.98
N LEU A 204 13.99 -1.84 -21.01
CA LEU A 204 14.01 -2.38 -22.38
C LEU A 204 15.43 -2.53 -22.93
N SER A 205 16.33 -1.60 -22.58
CA SER A 205 17.73 -1.64 -23.03
C SER A 205 18.53 -2.79 -22.42
N VAL A 206 18.14 -3.27 -21.24
CA VAL A 206 18.76 -4.45 -20.58
C VAL A 206 18.30 -5.77 -21.22
N GLY A 207 17.24 -5.74 -22.04
CA GLY A 207 16.72 -6.92 -22.75
C GLY A 207 15.98 -7.89 -21.83
N PRO A 208 14.80 -7.52 -21.30
CA PRO A 208 14.00 -8.44 -20.50
C PRO A 208 13.41 -9.55 -21.37
N ASP A 209 12.84 -10.57 -20.74
CA ASP A 209 12.13 -11.63 -21.46
C ASP A 209 11.07 -11.06 -22.41
N ALA A 210 10.83 -11.75 -23.53
CA ALA A 210 10.04 -11.22 -24.64
C ALA A 210 8.63 -10.76 -24.22
N GLU A 211 7.96 -11.47 -23.31
CA GLU A 211 6.65 -11.10 -22.78
C GLU A 211 6.71 -9.78 -22.01
N VAL A 212 7.68 -9.64 -21.11
CA VAL A 212 7.91 -8.41 -20.32
C VAL A 212 8.33 -7.24 -21.22
N ALA A 213 9.13 -7.50 -22.26
CA ALA A 213 9.51 -6.50 -23.24
C ALA A 213 8.29 -5.93 -24.00
N LEU A 214 7.31 -6.78 -24.33
CA LEU A 214 6.06 -6.36 -24.95
C LEU A 214 5.23 -5.49 -24.00
N GLU A 215 5.09 -5.89 -22.72
CA GLU A 215 4.41 -5.08 -21.69
C GLU A 215 5.05 -3.68 -21.58
N PHE A 216 6.38 -3.61 -21.49
CA PHE A 216 7.11 -2.35 -21.33
C PHE A 216 7.01 -1.47 -22.58
N SER A 217 7.08 -2.06 -23.78
CA SER A 217 6.92 -1.29 -25.02
C SER A 217 5.51 -0.70 -25.13
N ALA A 218 4.47 -1.48 -24.83
CA ALA A 218 3.09 -1.01 -24.88
C ALA A 218 2.87 0.17 -23.92
N ALA A 219 3.33 0.05 -22.67
CA ALA A 219 3.23 1.13 -21.69
C ALA A 219 4.00 2.39 -22.11
N ARG A 220 5.20 2.24 -22.69
CA ARG A 220 5.99 3.36 -23.20
C ARG A 220 5.25 4.10 -24.32
N ASP A 221 4.61 3.35 -25.22
CA ASP A 221 3.90 3.93 -26.35
C ASP A 221 2.63 4.67 -25.88
N VAL A 222 1.95 4.19 -24.83
CA VAL A 222 0.87 4.93 -24.14
C VAL A 222 1.39 6.23 -23.54
N LEU A 223 2.48 6.20 -22.76
CA LEU A 223 3.05 7.44 -22.18
C LEU A 223 3.44 8.48 -23.24
N ARG A 224 3.93 8.03 -24.41
CA ARG A 224 4.24 8.93 -25.53
C ARG A 224 3.00 9.63 -26.06
N SER A 225 1.90 8.90 -26.19
CA SER A 225 0.63 9.47 -26.68
C SER A 225 0.07 10.58 -25.77
N TRP A 226 0.31 10.51 -24.46
CA TRP A 226 -0.11 11.54 -23.51
C TRP A 226 0.68 12.84 -23.69
N GLY A 227 1.99 12.72 -23.93
CA GLY A 227 2.86 13.89 -24.18
C GLY A 227 2.64 14.59 -25.52
N GLU A 228 2.04 13.91 -26.50
CA GLU A 228 1.69 14.49 -27.82
C GLU A 228 0.32 15.21 -27.81
N SER A 229 -0.50 15.00 -26.78
CA SER A 229 -1.86 15.55 -26.65
C SER A 229 -1.96 16.78 -25.74
N SER A 230 -0.84 17.24 -25.16
CA SER A 230 -0.74 18.40 -24.25
C SER A 230 -0.06 19.59 -24.93
#